data_AF-A0A7J3D575-F1
#
_entry.id   AF-A0A7J3D575-F1
#
_cell.length_a   1.000
_cell.length_b   1.000
_cell.length_c   1.000
_cell.angle_alpha   90.00
_cell.angle_beta   90.00
_cell.angle_gamma   90.00
#
_symmetry.space_group_name_H-M   'P 1'
#
loop_
_entity.id
_entity.type
_entity.pdbx_description
1 polymer ?
#
loop_
_entity_poly.entity_id
_entity_poly.type
_entity_poly.pdbx_seq_one_letter_code
_entity_poly.pdbx_strand_id
1 'polypeptide(L)'
;MNRVKIYSLIVEYTSIPLLIGLYISFLTGVGLVDTESVKLLTFGLLDYLQSLSIHTNLWLNYIVGLLMVLHSVSGLGLLIDRKIKSRLLKSILEVVVMMLVGVVLTIQFTFLFIL
;
A
#
# COMPACT_ATOMS: atom_id res chain seq x y z
N MET A 1 18.52 -0.68 18.29
CA MET A 1 17.28 -1.48 18.08
C MET A 1 17.51 -2.45 16.93
N ASN A 2 17.16 -3.73 17.05
CA ASN A 2 17.44 -4.73 16.00
C ASN A 2 16.61 -4.42 14.74
N ARG A 3 17.21 -4.40 13.54
CA ARG A 3 16.53 -4.02 12.27
C ARG A 3 15.28 -4.86 12.02
N VAL A 4 15.35 -6.15 12.37
CA VAL A 4 14.23 -7.10 12.25
C VAL A 4 13.04 -6.66 13.11
N LYS A 5 13.31 -6.11 14.31
CA LYS A 5 12.25 -5.59 15.19
C LYS A 5 11.57 -4.37 14.59
N ILE A 6 12.34 -3.45 13.99
CA ILE A 6 11.79 -2.27 13.32
C ILE A 6 10.89 -2.68 12.17
N TYR A 7 11.37 -3.55 11.27
CA TYR A 7 10.58 -4.00 10.14
C TYR A 7 9.32 -4.76 10.58
N SER A 8 9.40 -5.59 11.62
CA SER A 8 8.20 -6.28 12.16
C SER A 8 7.15 -5.28 12.64
N LEU A 9 7.55 -4.29 13.45
CA LEU A 9 6.64 -3.27 13.95
C LEU A 9 6.00 -2.48 12.80
N ILE A 10 6.78 -2.07 11.79
CA ILE A 10 6.22 -1.34 10.65
C ILE A 10 5.20 -2.20 9.91
N VAL A 11 5.51 -3.47 9.62
CA VAL A 11 4.56 -4.39 8.97
C VAL A 11 3.30 -4.54 9.81
N GLU A 12 3.42 -4.79 11.11
CA GLU A 12 2.29 -4.97 12.02
C GLU A 12 1.38 -3.74 12.06
N TYR A 13 1.96 -2.54 12.24
CA TYR A 13 1.17 -1.30 12.30
C TYR A 13 0.58 -0.87 10.95
N THR A 14 1.26 -1.19 9.84
CA THR A 14 0.76 -0.84 8.51
C THR A 14 -0.28 -1.84 7.98
N SER A 15 -0.26 -3.10 8.44
CA SER A 15 -1.11 -4.16 7.88
C SER A 15 -2.61 -3.86 7.94
N ILE A 16 -3.12 -3.46 9.11
CA ILE A 16 -4.56 -3.23 9.29
C ILE A 16 -5.02 -1.98 8.51
N PRO A 17 -4.39 -0.80 8.66
CA PRO A 17 -4.77 0.37 7.89
C PRO A 17 -4.64 0.16 6.38
N LEU A 18 -3.59 -0.54 5.93
CA LEU A 18 -3.38 -0.84 4.52
C LEU A 18 -4.45 -1.76 3.97
N LEU A 19 -4.84 -2.81 4.71
CA LEU A 19 -5.93 -3.71 4.30
C LEU A 19 -7.24 -2.96 4.12
N ILE A 20 -7.61 -2.12 5.09
CA ILE A 20 -8.83 -1.30 5.04
C ILE A 20 -8.77 -0.38 3.82
N GLY A 21 -7.66 0.34 3.65
CA GLY A 21 -7.47 1.27 2.53
C GLY A 21 -7.56 0.58 1.17
N LEU A 22 -6.86 -0.54 0.99
CA LEU A 22 -6.90 -1.32 -0.25
C LEU A 22 -8.30 -1.88 -0.53
N TYR A 23 -9.02 -2.35 0.50
CA TYR A 23 -10.39 -2.82 0.35
C TYR A 23 -11.34 -1.72 -0.12
N ILE A 24 -11.23 -0.53 0.47
CA ILE A 24 -12.00 0.65 0.05
C ILE A 24 -11.63 1.04 -1.38
N SER A 25 -10.34 1.14 -1.72
CA SER A 25 -9.89 1.47 -3.08
C SER A 25 -10.36 0.44 -4.11
N PHE A 26 -10.39 -0.85 -3.75
CA PHE A 26 -10.88 -1.92 -4.61
C PHE A 26 -12.39 -1.80 -4.86
N LEU A 27 -13.20 -1.73 -3.79
CA LEU A 27 -14.65 -1.62 -3.92
C LEU A 27 -15.07 -0.37 -4.70
N THR A 28 -14.46 0.76 -4.39
CA THR A 28 -14.79 2.04 -5.04
C THR A 28 -14.31 2.07 -6.49
N GLY A 29 -13.18 1.43 -6.81
CA GLY A 29 -12.71 1.26 -8.18
C GLY A 29 -13.65 0.38 -9.02
N VAL A 30 -14.15 -0.73 -8.45
CA VAL A 30 -15.16 -1.56 -9.12
C VAL A 30 -16.49 -0.81 -9.24
N GLY A 31 -16.89 -0.03 -8.23
CA GLY A 31 -18.15 0.71 -8.21
C GLY A 31 -18.26 1.78 -9.31
N LEU A 32 -17.13 2.21 -9.90
CA LEU A 32 -17.08 3.10 -11.06
C LEU A 32 -17.44 2.41 -12.38
N VAL A 33 -17.36 1.08 -12.45
CA VAL A 33 -17.58 0.28 -13.67
C VAL A 33 -18.82 -0.61 -13.52
N ASP A 34 -19.01 -1.21 -12.34
CA ASP A 34 -20.13 -2.09 -12.00
C ASP A 34 -20.79 -1.63 -10.70
N THR A 35 -21.54 -0.53 -10.79
CA THR A 35 -22.20 0.09 -9.65
C THR A 35 -23.24 -0.83 -9.01
N GLU A 36 -24.01 -1.60 -9.78
CA GLU A 36 -25.11 -2.42 -9.24
C GLU A 36 -24.59 -3.56 -8.36
N SER A 37 -23.53 -4.26 -8.77
CA SER A 37 -22.93 -5.31 -7.95
C SER A 37 -22.37 -4.78 -6.64
N VAL A 38 -21.67 -3.63 -6.68
CA VAL A 38 -21.09 -3.01 -5.49
C VAL A 38 -22.16 -2.46 -4.57
N LYS A 39 -23.21 -1.86 -5.12
CA LYS A 39 -24.37 -1.37 -4.36
C LYS A 39 -25.07 -2.52 -3.64
N LEU A 40 -25.24 -3.67 -4.30
CA LEU A 40 -25.79 -4.87 -3.67
C LEU A 40 -24.89 -5.38 -2.53
N LEU A 41 -23.59 -5.55 -2.81
CA LEU A 41 -22.60 -6.06 -1.85
C LEU A 41 -22.50 -5.19 -0.60
N THR A 42 -22.62 -3.87 -0.78
CA THR A 42 -22.51 -2.88 0.28
C THR A 42 -23.85 -2.49 0.89
N PHE A 43 -24.93 -3.22 0.56
CA PHE A 43 -26.30 -2.94 1.04
C PHE A 43 -26.75 -1.50 0.79
N GLY A 44 -26.33 -0.92 -0.33
CA GLY A 44 -26.67 0.44 -0.73
C GLY A 44 -25.73 1.53 -0.19
N LEU A 45 -24.66 1.17 0.55
CA LEU A 45 -23.71 2.16 1.08
C LEU A 45 -22.86 2.83 0.00
N LEU A 46 -22.55 2.13 -1.10
CA LEU A 46 -21.79 2.66 -2.22
C LEU A 46 -22.63 2.60 -3.52
N ASP A 47 -22.97 3.77 -4.05
CA ASP A 47 -23.37 3.98 -5.44
C ASP A 47 -22.21 4.58 -6.25
N TYR A 48 -22.48 4.95 -7.51
CA TYR A 48 -21.49 5.55 -8.41
C TYR A 48 -20.89 6.85 -7.85
N LEU A 49 -21.70 7.75 -7.29
CA LEU A 49 -21.23 9.04 -6.78
C LEU A 49 -20.38 8.88 -5.53
N GLN A 50 -20.77 8.00 -4.60
CA GLN A 50 -19.92 7.72 -3.44
C GLN A 50 -18.63 7.00 -3.85
N SER A 51 -18.72 6.05 -4.80
CA SER A 51 -17.55 5.39 -5.35
C SER A 51 -16.58 6.38 -5.99
N LEU A 52 -17.08 7.30 -6.83
CA LEU A 52 -16.29 8.35 -7.44
C LEU A 52 -15.67 9.28 -6.41
N SER A 53 -16.44 9.76 -5.44
CA SER A 53 -15.96 10.70 -4.42
C SER A 53 -14.87 10.08 -3.54
N ILE A 54 -15.01 8.81 -3.17
CA ILE A 54 -14.04 8.13 -2.31
C ILE A 54 -12.82 7.68 -3.13
N HIS A 55 -13.03 7.10 -4.32
CA HIS A 55 -11.94 6.59 -5.16
C HIS A 55 -11.00 7.71 -5.65
N THR A 56 -11.55 8.90 -5.90
CA THR A 56 -10.75 10.06 -6.34
C THR A 56 -10.25 10.92 -5.18
N ASN A 57 -10.50 10.52 -3.93
CA ASN A 57 -10.00 11.24 -2.77
C ASN A 57 -8.47 11.16 -2.69
N LEU A 58 -7.80 12.26 -3.03
CA LEU A 58 -6.34 12.36 -3.10
C LEU A 58 -5.66 11.99 -1.77
N TRP A 59 -6.22 12.39 -0.64
CA TRP A 59 -5.65 12.10 0.68
C TRP A 59 -5.73 10.61 1.00
N LEU A 60 -6.87 9.96 0.75
CA LEU A 60 -7.02 8.52 0.95
C LEU A 60 -6.00 7.76 0.10
N ASN A 61 -5.94 8.05 -1.20
CA ASN A 61 -5.04 7.37 -2.12
C ASN A 61 -3.56 7.60 -1.75
N TYR A 62 -3.19 8.80 -1.34
CA TYR A 62 -1.82 9.10 -0.91
C TYR A 62 -1.44 8.36 0.37
N ILE A 63 -2.32 8.33 1.37
CA ILE A 63 -2.10 7.58 2.62
C ILE A 63 -1.97 6.08 2.34
N VAL A 64 -2.84 5.51 1.50
CA VAL A 64 -2.77 4.09 1.10
C VAL A 64 -1.46 3.82 0.36
N GLY A 65 -1.04 4.71 -0.54
CA GLY A 65 0.25 4.64 -1.23
C GLY A 65 1.45 4.63 -0.27
N LEU A 66 1.47 5.54 0.70
CA LEU A 66 2.53 5.60 1.72
C LEU A 66 2.55 4.35 2.60
N LEU A 67 1.39 3.88 3.06
CA LEU A 67 1.27 2.64 3.84
C LEU A 67 1.78 1.45 3.04
N MET A 68 1.44 1.37 1.75
CA MET A 68 1.90 0.32 0.84
C MET A 68 3.42 0.33 0.71
N VAL A 69 4.05 1.50 0.54
CA VAL A 69 5.51 1.64 0.48
C VAL A 69 6.15 1.16 1.77
N LEU A 70 5.71 1.68 2.92
CA LEU A 70 6.26 1.33 4.23
C LEU A 70 6.14 -0.17 4.52
N HIS A 71 4.96 -0.74 4.26
CA HIS A 71 4.68 -2.15 4.42
C HIS A 71 5.58 -2.99 3.52
N SER A 72 5.71 -2.60 2.25
CA SER A 72 6.48 -3.35 1.24
C SER A 72 7.99 -3.33 1.53
N VAL A 73 8.56 -2.16 1.84
CA VAL A 73 9.99 -2.04 2.19
C VAL A 73 10.30 -2.91 3.41
N SER A 74 9.48 -2.83 4.45
CA SER A 74 9.70 -3.58 5.70
C SER A 74 9.46 -5.07 5.53
N GLY A 75 8.38 -5.45 4.85
CA GLY A 75 8.02 -6.84 4.58
C GLY A 75 9.06 -7.55 3.71
N LEU A 76 9.49 -6.92 2.62
CA LEU A 76 10.56 -7.45 1.77
C LEU A 76 11.90 -7.49 2.53
N GLY A 77 12.20 -6.47 3.35
CA GLY A 77 13.37 -6.48 4.23
C GLY A 77 13.40 -7.66 5.21
N LEU A 78 12.26 -8.00 5.83
CA LEU A 78 12.12 -9.20 6.67
C LEU A 78 12.32 -10.49 5.88
N LEU A 79 11.74 -10.59 4.69
CA LEU A 79 11.89 -11.76 3.83
C LEU A 79 13.34 -11.97 3.40
N ILE A 80 14.01 -10.90 2.97
CA ILE A 80 15.44 -10.91 2.64
C ILE A 80 16.25 -11.39 3.83
N ASP A 81 15.99 -10.86 5.03
CA ASP A 81 16.76 -11.24 6.20
C ASP A 81 16.60 -12.71 6.59
N ARG A 82 15.36 -13.22 6.49
CA ARG A 82 14.99 -14.59 6.85
C ARG A 82 15.47 -15.63 5.84
N LYS A 83 15.49 -15.30 4.55
CA LYS A 83 15.68 -16.28 3.47
C LYS A 83 17.07 -16.24 2.83
N ILE A 84 17.69 -15.06 2.76
CA ILE A 84 18.99 -14.91 2.11
C ILE A 84 20.09 -15.14 3.15
N LYS A 85 21.12 -15.92 2.84
CA LYS A 85 22.26 -16.16 3.75
C LYS A 85 23.48 -15.32 3.40
N SER A 86 23.70 -15.06 2.10
CA SER A 86 24.82 -14.26 1.63
C SER A 86 24.65 -12.80 2.02
N ARG A 87 25.66 -12.24 2.72
CA ARG A 87 25.65 -10.85 3.17
C ARG A 87 25.64 -9.86 1.99
N LEU A 88 26.42 -10.15 0.95
CA LEU A 88 26.46 -9.32 -0.27
C LEU A 88 25.09 -9.28 -0.95
N LEU A 89 24.46 -10.45 -1.13
CA LEU A 89 23.15 -10.53 -1.78
C LEU A 89 22.06 -9.86 -0.95
N LYS A 90 22.10 -9.96 0.39
CA LYS A 90 21.20 -9.20 1.27
C LYS A 90 21.31 -7.70 1.00
N SER A 91 22.53 -7.16 1.00
CA SER A 91 22.75 -5.73 0.79
C SER A 91 22.30 -5.27 -0.59
N ILE A 92 22.57 -6.05 -1.65
CA ILE A 92 22.10 -5.73 -3.00
C ILE A 92 20.57 -5.68 -3.04
N LEU A 93 19.90 -6.70 -2.51
CA LEU A 93 18.44 -6.76 -2.51
C LEU A 93 17.81 -5.66 -1.65
N GLU A 94 18.39 -5.33 -0.50
CA GLU A 94 17.93 -4.22 0.34
C GLU A 94 18.04 -2.88 -0.39
N VAL A 95 19.14 -2.63 -1.12
CA VAL A 95 19.30 -1.43 -1.95
C VAL A 95 18.27 -1.41 -3.07
N VAL A 96 18.06 -2.52 -3.77
CA VAL A 96 17.07 -2.63 -4.85
C VAL A 96 15.65 -2.35 -4.33
N VAL A 97 15.26 -2.94 -3.20
CA VAL A 97 13.96 -2.68 -2.56
C VAL A 97 13.84 -1.22 -2.16
N MET A 98 14.88 -0.63 -1.56
CA MET A 98 14.86 0.77 -1.16
C MET A 98 14.73 1.70 -2.36
N MET A 99 15.42 1.43 -3.46
CA MET A 99 15.35 2.26 -4.67
C MET A 99 14.00 2.11 -5.38
N LEU A 100 13.53 0.89 -5.63
CA LEU A 100 12.29 0.67 -6.38
C LEU A 100 11.06 1.02 -5.55
N VAL A 101 10.97 0.52 -4.33
CA VAL A 101 9.77 0.70 -3.49
C VAL A 101 9.88 1.98 -2.67
N GLY A 102 11.01 2.18 -1.99
CA GLY A 102 11.19 3.33 -1.10
C GLY A 102 11.30 4.67 -1.83
N VAL A 103 11.98 4.71 -2.99
CA VAL A 103 12.20 5.96 -3.73
C VAL A 103 11.23 6.10 -4.90
N VAL A 104 11.25 5.18 -5.87
CA VAL A 104 10.49 5.34 -7.12
C VAL A 104 8.98 5.42 -6.85
N LEU A 105 8.41 4.48 -6.09
CA LEU A 105 6.97 4.53 -5.79
C LEU A 105 6.57 5.74 -4.94
N THR A 106 7.37 6.11 -3.94
CA THR A 106 7.10 7.31 -3.13
C THR A 106 7.07 8.57 -3.99
N ILE A 107 8.00 8.71 -4.93
CA ILE A 107 8.02 9.83 -5.87
C ILE A 107 6.76 9.81 -6.73
N GLN A 108 6.39 8.66 -7.31
CA GLN A 108 5.19 8.54 -8.13
C GLN A 108 3.92 8.95 -7.37
N PHE A 109 3.71 8.43 -6.15
CA PHE A 109 2.56 8.79 -5.32
C PHE A 109 2.56 10.27 -4.93
N THR A 110 3.73 10.82 -4.58
CA THR A 110 3.85 12.23 -4.20
C THR A 110 3.60 13.16 -5.38
N PHE A 111 4.10 12.79 -6.56
CA PHE A 111 3.88 13.54 -7.78
C PHE A 111 2.41 13.53 -8.20
N LEU A 112 1.76 12.35 -8.15
CA LEU A 112 0.31 12.21 -8.39
C LEU A 112 -0.56 12.96 -7.37
N PHE A 113 -0.07 13.18 -6.16
CA PHE A 113 -0.80 13.89 -5.11
C PHE A 113 -0.73 15.42 -5.26
N ILE A 114 0.36 15.93 -5.84
CA ILE A 114 0.63 17.38 -5.95
C ILE A 114 0.14 17.96 -7.29
N LEU A 115 0.00 17.14 -8.33
CA LEU A 115 -0.59 17.51 -9.62
C LEU A 115 -2.12 17.57 -9.57
#